data_AF-A0A672U062-F1
#
_entry.id   AF-A0A672U062-F1
#
_cell.length_a   1.000
_cell.length_b   1.000
_cell.length_c   1.000
_cell.angle_alpha   90.00
_cell.angle_beta   90.00
_cell.angle_gamma   90.00
#
_symmetry.space_group_name_H-M   'P 1'
#
loop_
_entity.id
_entity.type
_entity.pdbx_description
1 polymer ?
#
loop_
_entity_poly.entity_id
_entity_poly.type
_entity_poly.pdbx_seq_one_letter_code
_entity_poly.pdbx_strand_id
1 'polypeptide(L)'
;MAVIYPFMQGLRESPFPAPGKTVTIKSFIPESGTELIELTRPVDAHLEHVEFQALLQQLSPQLILHIFASAVLERRLIFLAQELSVLSQCIHAVAALLYPFTWAHTYIPVVPECLLDTVCCPTPFMVGIQMRHLERVLDQPMEEHHVLHGPVAFQVGDEEEILPIKLQNEMLTSLNRHNNNNNIHSKDVSFCTVNTLVSEAFVQFFVRTVGHYASHIKWSKSGSGTFQERAFCKAIASRTNRKFVKKFVKTNMFSLFIEEAEKSRIPQEGNGPISPLRTGELCKVLAYLVKGKRCPVHREGCSSRLRVLKAVSSTHLLQQLHFPVPLKQSNHPWVHFRSHCLPGDGTGFPRAQCLRQTCQ
;
A
#
# COMPACT_ATOMS: atom_id res chain seq x y z
N MET A 1 -0.28 18.49 30.40
CA MET A 1 -1.25 17.38 30.21
C MET A 1 -2.62 17.85 29.70
N ALA A 2 -3.18 19.00 30.13
CA ALA A 2 -4.54 19.43 29.76
C ALA A 2 -4.72 20.07 28.36
N VAL A 3 -3.64 20.33 27.62
CA VAL A 3 -3.67 21.20 26.43
C VAL A 3 -3.96 20.44 25.13
N ILE A 4 -3.56 19.17 25.04
CA ILE A 4 -3.76 18.35 23.83
C ILE A 4 -5.13 17.66 23.80
N TYR A 5 -5.75 17.47 24.96
CA TYR A 5 -7.02 16.76 25.07
C TYR A 5 -8.16 17.45 24.30
N PRO A 6 -8.36 18.78 24.40
CA PRO A 6 -9.39 19.47 23.61
C PRO A 6 -9.19 19.33 22.10
N PHE A 7 -7.94 19.35 21.62
CA PHE A 7 -7.62 19.13 20.22
C PHE A 7 -7.97 17.70 19.77
N MET A 8 -7.56 16.69 20.54
CA MET A 8 -7.87 15.28 20.25
C MET A 8 -9.37 14.98 20.33
N GLN A 9 -10.08 15.62 21.27
CA GLN A 9 -11.53 15.53 21.38
C GLN A 9 -12.20 16.17 20.16
N GLY A 10 -11.80 17.38 19.78
CA GLY A 10 -12.33 18.06 18.61
C GLY A 10 -12.12 17.27 17.32
N LEU A 11 -10.95 16.65 17.15
CA LEU A 11 -10.69 15.76 16.01
C LEU A 11 -11.63 14.56 15.98
N ARG A 12 -11.83 13.91 17.13
CA ARG A 12 -12.68 12.71 17.24
C ARG A 12 -14.16 13.01 17.02
N GLU A 13 -14.62 14.17 17.47
CA GLU A 13 -16.02 14.60 17.36
C GLU A 13 -16.34 15.22 16.00
N SER A 14 -15.32 15.70 15.28
CA SER A 14 -15.51 16.25 13.93
C SER A 14 -15.94 15.17 12.92
N PRO A 15 -16.86 15.48 11.99
CA PRO A 15 -17.21 14.55 10.93
C PRO A 15 -15.99 14.30 10.03
N PHE A 16 -15.80 13.05 9.60
CA PHE A 16 -14.71 12.71 8.71
C PHE A 16 -14.85 13.49 7.39
N PRO A 17 -13.87 14.34 7.00
CA PRO A 17 -13.99 15.20 5.84
C PRO A 17 -14.13 14.40 4.55
N ALA A 18 -14.93 14.91 3.61
CA ALA A 18 -14.88 14.45 2.22
C ALA A 18 -13.54 14.83 1.56
N PRO A 19 -13.09 14.15 0.50
CA PRO A 19 -11.85 14.51 -0.19
C PRO A 19 -11.82 15.99 -0.62
N GLY A 20 -10.70 16.67 -0.39
CA GLY A 20 -10.51 18.09 -0.65
C GLY A 20 -11.22 19.04 0.35
N LYS A 21 -11.88 18.51 1.39
CA LYS A 21 -12.54 19.30 2.42
C LYS A 21 -11.67 19.43 3.66
N THR A 22 -11.82 20.57 4.34
CA THR A 22 -11.07 20.95 5.52
C THR A 22 -11.93 20.84 6.76
N VAL A 23 -11.36 20.30 7.83
CA VAL A 23 -11.89 20.38 9.18
C VAL A 23 -11.04 21.36 9.97
N THR A 24 -11.70 22.25 10.71
CA THR A 24 -11.03 23.24 11.55
C THR A 24 -11.23 22.86 13.02
N ILE A 25 -10.14 22.62 13.73
CA ILE A 25 -10.15 22.24 15.15
C ILE A 25 -9.56 23.36 15.98
N LYS A 26 -10.24 23.73 17.06
CA LYS A 26 -9.71 24.66 18.06
C LYS A 26 -8.71 23.93 18.95
N SER A 27 -7.47 24.39 18.97
CA SER A 27 -6.45 23.91 19.90
C SER A 27 -5.93 25.06 20.74
N PHE A 28 -5.79 24.84 22.04
CA PHE A 28 -4.98 25.74 22.85
C PHE A 28 -3.51 25.36 22.64
N ILE A 29 -2.65 26.33 22.36
CA ILE A 29 -1.21 26.13 22.27
C ILE A 29 -0.59 26.98 23.38
N PRO A 30 0.25 26.41 24.26
CA PRO A 30 0.94 27.21 25.27
C PRO A 30 1.70 28.35 24.59
N GLU A 31 1.68 29.56 25.16
CA GLU A 31 2.29 30.79 24.62
C GLU A 31 1.55 31.45 23.44
N SER A 32 0.83 30.71 22.59
CA SER A 32 0.08 31.28 21.45
C SER A 32 -1.42 31.47 21.69
N GLY A 33 -1.99 30.87 22.73
CA GLY A 33 -3.42 30.93 23.04
C GLY A 33 -4.26 29.95 22.21
N THR A 34 -5.52 30.27 21.94
CA THR A 34 -6.42 29.40 21.16
C THR A 34 -6.20 29.63 19.66
N GLU A 35 -5.64 28.64 18.97
CA GLU A 35 -5.47 28.63 17.53
C GLU A 35 -6.49 27.71 16.83
N LEU A 36 -6.78 28.02 15.56
CA LEU A 36 -7.58 27.19 14.68
C LEU A 36 -6.64 26.38 13.78
N ILE A 37 -6.60 25.07 14.00
CA ILE A 37 -5.82 24.14 13.19
C ILE A 37 -6.71 23.61 12.07
N GLU A 38 -6.33 23.90 10.84
CA GLU A 38 -7.02 23.44 9.64
C GLU A 38 -6.37 22.17 9.10
N LEU A 39 -7.16 21.10 8.97
CA LEU A 39 -6.73 19.82 8.42
C LEU A 39 -7.56 19.51 7.18
N THR A 40 -6.91 19.49 6.03
CA THR A 40 -7.55 19.20 4.74
C THR A 40 -7.32 17.76 4.35
N ARG A 41 -8.40 17.02 4.09
CA ARG A 41 -8.27 15.69 3.48
C ARG A 41 -7.80 15.85 2.04
N PRO A 42 -6.72 15.18 1.60
CA PRO A 42 -6.30 15.22 0.22
C PRO A 42 -7.41 14.76 -0.74
N VAL A 43 -7.39 15.32 -1.95
CA VAL A 43 -8.31 14.90 -3.02
C VAL A 43 -7.98 13.48 -3.48
N ASP A 44 -6.70 13.13 -3.46
CA ASP A 44 -6.19 11.79 -3.73
C ASP A 44 -5.17 11.41 -2.65
N ALA A 45 -5.38 10.25 -2.03
CA ALA A 45 -4.50 9.70 -0.99
C ALA A 45 -3.44 8.74 -1.57
N HIS A 46 -3.45 8.48 -2.88
CA HIS A 46 -2.58 7.48 -3.51
C HIS A 46 -1.08 7.70 -3.21
N LEU A 47 -0.62 8.94 -3.29
CA LEU A 47 0.78 9.32 -3.04
C LEU A 47 0.96 9.98 -1.66
N GLU A 48 -0.06 9.94 -0.81
CA GLU A 48 0.02 10.47 0.55
C GLU A 48 0.95 9.57 1.38
N HIS A 49 1.95 10.17 2.02
CA HIS A 49 2.99 9.46 2.79
C HIS A 49 3.88 8.51 1.98
N VAL A 50 3.86 8.60 0.64
CA VAL A 50 4.75 7.83 -0.24
C VAL A 50 5.99 8.65 -0.55
N GLU A 51 7.18 8.11 -0.31
CA GLU A 51 8.47 8.78 -0.55
C GLU A 51 9.33 7.97 -1.55
N PHE A 52 9.09 8.14 -2.85
CA PHE A 52 9.88 7.43 -3.87
C PHE A 52 11.35 7.86 -3.89
N GLN A 53 11.63 9.07 -3.42
CA GLN A 53 12.99 9.54 -3.25
C GLN A 53 13.78 8.66 -2.26
N ALA A 54 13.17 8.30 -1.13
CA ALA A 54 13.80 7.42 -0.15
C ALA A 54 14.08 6.04 -0.77
N LEU A 55 13.14 5.51 -1.56
CA LEU A 55 13.33 4.24 -2.28
C LEU A 55 14.53 4.29 -3.24
N LEU A 56 14.64 5.36 -4.05
CA LEU A 56 15.74 5.56 -5.01
C LEU A 56 17.10 5.76 -4.34
N GLN A 57 17.13 6.32 -3.13
CA GLN A 57 18.37 6.49 -2.36
C GLN A 57 18.87 5.19 -1.74
N GLN A 58 17.97 4.24 -1.47
CA GLN A 58 18.30 2.99 -0.78
C GLN A 58 18.52 1.82 -1.74
N LEU A 59 17.88 1.83 -2.92
CA LEU A 59 17.87 0.72 -3.86
C LEU A 59 18.26 1.17 -5.27
N SER A 60 19.01 0.33 -5.98
CA SER A 60 19.29 0.57 -7.39
C SER A 60 18.01 0.49 -8.23
N PRO A 61 17.91 1.27 -9.32
CA PRO A 61 16.78 1.18 -10.25
C PRO A 61 16.47 -0.24 -10.74
N GLN A 62 17.50 -1.06 -10.94
CA GLN A 62 17.37 -2.47 -11.33
C GLN A 62 16.70 -3.29 -10.22
N LEU A 63 17.14 -3.12 -8.96
CA LEU A 63 16.54 -3.83 -7.83
C LEU A 63 15.09 -3.40 -7.60
N ILE A 64 14.76 -2.12 -7.78
CA ILE A 64 13.37 -1.63 -7.72
C ILE A 64 12.50 -2.35 -8.77
N LEU A 65 13.02 -2.58 -9.97
CA LEU A 65 12.30 -3.33 -11.00
C LEU A 65 12.13 -4.81 -10.65
N HIS A 66 13.13 -5.45 -10.03
CA HIS A 66 13.01 -6.84 -9.58
C HIS A 66 11.96 -6.97 -8.47
N ILE A 67 11.96 -6.04 -7.52
CA ILE A 67 10.94 -5.98 -6.47
C ILE A 67 9.56 -5.76 -7.08
N PHE A 68 9.43 -4.82 -8.03
CA PHE A 68 8.17 -4.60 -8.73
C PHE A 68 7.71 -5.85 -9.49
N ALA A 69 8.61 -6.54 -10.19
CA ALA A 69 8.33 -7.78 -10.91
C ALA A 69 7.81 -8.89 -9.98
N SER A 70 8.43 -9.04 -8.81
CA SER A 70 8.00 -9.98 -7.79
C SER A 70 6.67 -9.56 -7.13
N ALA A 71 6.46 -8.26 -6.92
CA ALA A 71 5.22 -7.73 -6.37
C ALA A 71 4.02 -7.93 -7.32
N VAL A 72 4.18 -7.66 -8.63
CA VAL A 72 3.07 -7.88 -9.59
C VAL A 72 2.69 -9.36 -9.74
N LEU A 73 3.56 -10.29 -9.37
CA LEU A 73 3.24 -11.72 -9.31
C LEU A 73 2.85 -12.20 -7.91
N GLU A 74 2.60 -11.28 -6.97
CA GLU A 74 2.23 -11.60 -5.59
C GLU A 74 3.20 -12.59 -4.94
N ARG A 75 4.50 -12.31 -5.00
CA ARG A 75 5.50 -13.11 -4.30
C ARG A 75 5.63 -12.70 -2.83
N ARG A 76 6.28 -13.55 -2.04
CA ARG A 76 6.70 -13.24 -0.68
C ARG A 76 7.88 -12.27 -0.71
N LEU A 77 7.67 -11.06 -0.18
CA LEU A 77 8.65 -9.98 -0.15
C LEU A 77 9.03 -9.67 1.29
N ILE A 78 10.32 -9.75 1.61
CA ILE A 78 10.87 -9.31 2.89
C ILE A 78 11.90 -8.22 2.62
N PHE A 79 11.70 -7.09 3.27
CA PHE A 79 12.62 -5.96 3.28
C PHE A 79 13.39 -5.98 4.59
N LEU A 80 14.66 -5.61 4.52
CA LEU A 80 15.54 -5.52 5.68
C LEU A 80 16.23 -4.18 5.74
N ALA A 81 16.10 -3.51 6.88
CA ALA A 81 16.82 -2.27 7.14
C ALA A 81 17.22 -2.18 8.61
N GLN A 82 18.22 -1.34 8.89
CA GLN A 82 18.56 -1.01 10.28
C GLN A 82 17.50 -0.07 10.89
N GLU A 83 17.07 0.92 10.11
CA GLU A 83 16.10 1.93 10.53
C GLU A 83 14.66 1.58 10.14
N LEU A 84 13.73 1.77 11.08
CA LEU A 84 12.29 1.54 10.86
C LEU A 84 11.68 2.53 9.85
N SER A 85 12.17 3.77 9.85
CA SER A 85 11.80 4.82 8.89
C SER A 85 12.06 4.36 7.46
N VAL A 86 13.28 3.94 7.16
CA VAL A 86 13.69 3.43 5.85
C VAL A 86 12.83 2.24 5.43
N LEU A 87 12.63 1.29 6.34
CA LEU A 87 11.88 0.08 6.09
C LEU A 87 10.42 0.38 5.67
N SER A 88 9.73 1.17 6.48
CA SER A 88 8.34 1.56 6.21
C SER A 88 8.23 2.38 4.92
N GLN A 89 9.10 3.38 4.72
CA GLN A 89 9.10 4.22 3.51
C GLN A 89 9.30 3.38 2.24
N CYS A 90 10.25 2.45 2.23
CA CYS A 90 10.51 1.60 1.06
C CYS A 90 9.30 0.71 0.74
N ILE A 91 8.70 0.09 1.76
CA ILE A 91 7.55 -0.81 1.57
C ILE A 91 6.32 -0.03 1.07
N HIS A 92 6.03 1.14 1.66
CA HIS A 92 4.94 2.01 1.18
C HIS A 92 5.18 2.47 -0.26
N ALA A 93 6.42 2.83 -0.61
CA ALA A 93 6.78 3.20 -1.97
C ALA A 93 6.57 2.04 -2.96
N VAL A 94 7.04 0.83 -2.63
CA VAL A 94 6.83 -0.35 -3.48
C VAL A 94 5.34 -0.67 -3.67
N ALA A 95 4.54 -0.60 -2.60
CA ALA A 95 3.10 -0.78 -2.70
C ALA A 95 2.45 0.27 -3.61
N ALA A 96 2.91 1.52 -3.57
CA ALA A 96 2.43 2.58 -4.44
C ALA A 96 2.80 2.38 -5.92
N LEU A 97 3.89 1.67 -6.25
CA LEU A 97 4.22 1.32 -7.64
C LEU A 97 3.17 0.41 -8.30
N LEU A 98 2.35 -0.29 -7.50
CA LEU A 98 1.34 -1.22 -8.01
C LEU A 98 0.09 -0.52 -8.53
N TYR A 99 -0.04 0.80 -8.34
CA TYR A 99 -1.21 1.55 -8.77
C TYR A 99 -1.50 1.38 -10.27
N PRO A 100 -2.77 1.14 -10.66
CA PRO A 100 -4.02 1.27 -9.87
C PRO A 100 -4.42 0.02 -9.09
N PHE A 101 -3.58 -1.01 -9.05
CA PHE A 101 -3.81 -2.20 -8.25
C PHE A 101 -3.44 -1.94 -6.79
N THR A 102 -4.08 -2.69 -5.89
CA THR A 102 -3.79 -2.65 -4.45
C THR A 102 -3.31 -4.01 -4.03
N TRP A 103 -2.25 -4.05 -3.21
CA TRP A 103 -1.74 -5.30 -2.67
C TRP A 103 -2.84 -6.04 -1.89
N ALA A 104 -3.09 -7.29 -2.28
CA ALA A 104 -4.25 -8.06 -1.82
C ALA A 104 -3.96 -8.94 -0.59
N HIS A 105 -2.70 -9.01 -0.14
CA HIS A 105 -2.24 -9.98 0.84
C HIS A 105 -1.68 -9.31 2.10
N THR A 106 -1.13 -10.12 3.01
CA THR A 106 -0.51 -9.64 4.25
C THR A 106 0.51 -8.53 3.95
N TYR A 107 0.34 -7.40 4.63
CA TYR A 107 1.14 -6.20 4.45
C TYR A 107 1.53 -5.66 5.83
N ILE A 108 2.81 -5.79 6.20
CA ILE A 108 3.32 -5.39 7.51
C ILE A 108 4.63 -4.61 7.32
N PRO A 109 4.57 -3.27 7.18
CA PRO A 109 5.76 -2.46 6.92
C PRO A 109 6.85 -2.59 7.99
N VAL A 110 6.47 -2.88 9.23
CA VAL A 110 7.39 -3.15 10.33
C VAL A 110 6.83 -4.32 11.14
N VAL A 111 7.46 -5.48 11.04
CA VAL A 111 7.10 -6.68 11.79
C VAL A 111 7.68 -6.58 13.20
N PRO A 112 6.84 -6.66 14.24
CA PRO A 112 7.32 -6.76 15.62
C PRO A 112 7.94 -8.15 15.86
N GLU A 113 8.84 -8.23 16.84
CA GLU A 113 9.58 -9.47 17.14
C GLU A 113 8.69 -10.67 17.45
N CYS A 114 7.53 -10.44 18.09
CA CYS A 114 6.56 -11.49 18.40
C CYS A 114 5.84 -12.07 17.18
N LEU A 115 5.94 -11.43 16.01
CA LEU A 115 5.30 -11.85 14.76
C LEU A 115 6.31 -12.27 13.68
N LEU A 116 7.59 -12.50 14.04
CA LEU A 116 8.60 -12.93 13.07
C LEU A 116 8.24 -14.24 12.38
N ASP A 117 7.51 -15.12 13.04
CA ASP A 117 7.07 -16.41 12.47
C ASP A 117 6.08 -16.24 11.29
N THR A 118 5.58 -15.02 11.05
CA THR A 118 4.76 -14.69 9.86
C THR A 118 5.49 -14.99 8.55
N VAL A 119 6.83 -14.97 8.53
CA VAL A 119 7.62 -15.29 7.33
C VAL A 119 7.44 -16.75 6.87
N CYS A 120 6.99 -17.64 7.77
CA CYS A 120 6.66 -19.03 7.46
C CYS A 120 5.31 -19.19 6.75
N CYS A 121 4.56 -18.11 6.55
CA CYS A 121 3.27 -18.19 5.88
C CYS A 121 3.45 -18.67 4.42
N PRO A 122 2.64 -19.67 3.96
CA PRO A 122 2.73 -20.15 2.59
C PRO A 122 2.08 -19.17 1.58
N THR A 123 1.30 -18.20 2.06
CA THR A 123 0.66 -17.21 1.19
C THR A 123 1.60 -16.04 0.90
N PRO A 124 1.34 -15.28 -0.18
CA PRO A 124 2.07 -14.05 -0.44
C PRO A 124 2.01 -13.08 0.74
N PHE A 125 3.07 -12.28 0.89
CA PHE A 125 3.12 -11.20 1.88
C PHE A 125 4.15 -10.16 1.45
N MET A 126 4.02 -8.96 2.00
CA MET A 126 5.02 -7.90 1.90
C MET A 126 5.31 -7.39 3.31
N VAL A 127 6.50 -7.70 3.82
CA VAL A 127 6.84 -7.44 5.22
C VAL A 127 8.20 -6.77 5.37
N GLY A 128 8.35 -5.96 6.40
CA GLY A 128 9.62 -5.34 6.76
C GLY A 128 10.14 -5.86 8.08
N ILE A 129 11.39 -6.28 8.12
CA ILE A 129 12.04 -6.80 9.33
C ILE A 129 13.31 -5.99 9.60
N GLN A 130 13.58 -5.72 10.88
CA GLN A 130 14.83 -5.07 11.24
C GLN A 130 16.02 -6.02 11.05
N MET A 131 17.12 -5.50 10.52
CA MET A 131 18.35 -6.26 10.26
C MET A 131 18.86 -7.06 11.47
N ARG A 132 18.63 -6.57 12.70
CA ARG A 132 19.01 -7.28 13.94
C ARG A 132 18.33 -8.65 14.12
N HIS A 133 17.22 -8.91 13.42
CA HIS A 133 16.49 -10.17 13.47
C HIS A 133 16.78 -11.08 12.27
N LEU A 134 17.76 -10.73 11.41
CA LEU A 134 18.10 -11.47 10.20
C LEU A 134 18.38 -12.95 10.47
N GLU A 135 19.26 -13.27 11.42
CA GLU A 135 19.62 -14.65 11.77
C GLU A 135 18.39 -15.49 12.12
N ARG A 136 17.49 -14.93 12.95
CA ARG A 136 16.26 -15.62 13.36
C ARG A 136 15.31 -15.86 12.18
N VAL A 137 15.30 -14.99 11.18
CA VAL A 137 14.50 -15.16 9.96
C VAL A 137 15.12 -16.23 9.06
N LEU A 138 16.45 -16.26 8.95
CA LEU A 138 17.17 -17.28 8.19
C LEU A 138 17.01 -18.69 8.77
N ASP A 139 16.88 -18.80 10.08
CA ASP A 139 16.61 -20.06 10.78
C ASP A 139 15.17 -20.58 10.57
N GLN A 140 14.26 -19.77 10.00
CA GLN A 140 12.89 -20.22 9.76
C GLN A 140 12.81 -21.21 8.57
N PRO A 141 11.95 -22.23 8.65
CA PRO A 141 11.73 -23.18 7.56
C PRO A 141 10.90 -22.56 6.44
N MET A 142 11.50 -21.64 5.67
CA MET A 142 10.84 -20.99 4.54
C MET A 142 10.92 -21.87 3.29
N GLU A 143 9.76 -22.14 2.65
CA GLU A 143 9.66 -23.06 1.50
C GLU A 143 10.38 -22.58 0.22
N GLU A 144 10.80 -21.32 0.13
CA GLU A 144 11.60 -20.80 -0.98
C GLU A 144 12.90 -20.17 -0.44
N HIS A 145 13.96 -20.97 -0.41
CA HIS A 145 15.30 -20.53 -0.01
C HIS A 145 15.96 -19.76 -1.15
N HIS A 146 16.11 -18.45 -1.03
CA HIS A 146 17.04 -17.70 -1.88
C HIS A 146 17.76 -16.61 -1.07
N VAL A 147 19.09 -16.63 -1.17
CA VAL A 147 20.07 -15.99 -0.27
C VAL A 147 20.26 -14.49 -0.57
N LEU A 148 20.46 -13.72 0.51
CA LEU A 148 20.58 -12.26 0.56
C LEU A 148 21.90 -11.70 0.00
N HIS A 149 21.79 -10.69 -0.85
CA HIS A 149 22.77 -9.60 -0.93
C HIS A 149 22.04 -8.26 -1.16
N GLY A 150 21.77 -7.50 -0.08
CA GLY A 150 21.22 -6.14 -0.14
C GLY A 150 20.13 -5.82 0.90
N PRO A 151 19.51 -4.62 0.86
CA PRO A 151 18.42 -4.21 1.76
C PRO A 151 17.10 -4.97 1.53
N VAL A 152 17.05 -5.87 0.55
CA VAL A 152 15.90 -6.71 0.23
C VAL A 152 16.35 -8.16 0.22
N ALA A 153 15.61 -9.00 0.93
CA ALA A 153 16.13 -10.27 1.41
C ALA A 153 15.89 -11.46 0.47
N PHE A 154 15.02 -11.37 -0.54
CA PHE A 154 14.66 -12.54 -1.35
C PHE A 154 14.54 -12.20 -2.84
N GLN A 155 15.30 -12.92 -3.67
CA GLN A 155 15.20 -12.94 -5.13
C GLN A 155 15.03 -14.39 -5.60
N VAL A 156 14.01 -14.68 -6.38
CA VAL A 156 13.73 -16.01 -6.94
C VAL A 156 14.63 -16.30 -8.15
N GLY A 157 15.24 -15.27 -8.75
CA GLY A 157 16.23 -15.37 -9.82
C GLY A 157 15.65 -15.32 -11.23
N ASP A 158 14.33 -15.35 -11.39
CA ASP A 158 13.64 -15.21 -12.68
C ASP A 158 13.04 -13.81 -12.90
N GLU A 159 13.33 -12.84 -12.03
CA GLU A 159 12.72 -11.50 -12.05
C GLU A 159 12.91 -10.76 -13.38
N GLU A 160 14.07 -10.93 -14.02
CA GLU A 160 14.40 -10.33 -15.30
C GLU A 160 13.51 -10.83 -16.44
N GLU A 161 12.92 -12.02 -16.31
CA GLU A 161 12.09 -12.65 -17.34
C GLU A 161 10.58 -12.40 -17.16
N ILE A 162 10.17 -11.86 -16.01
CA ILE A 162 8.76 -11.63 -15.69
C ILE A 162 8.18 -10.52 -16.55
N LEU A 163 8.87 -9.39 -16.61
CA LEU A 163 8.38 -8.16 -17.24
C LEU A 163 8.75 -8.13 -18.73
N PRO A 164 7.90 -7.54 -19.60
CA PRO A 164 8.28 -7.34 -21.00
C PRO A 164 9.46 -6.37 -21.12
N ILE A 165 10.59 -6.83 -21.68
CA ILE A 165 11.87 -6.10 -21.78
C ILE A 165 11.75 -4.65 -22.26
N LYS A 166 10.88 -4.37 -23.24
CA LYS A 166 10.68 -3.01 -23.75
C LYS A 166 10.13 -2.08 -22.67
N LEU A 167 9.12 -2.54 -21.92
CA LEU A 167 8.51 -1.75 -20.85
C LEU A 167 9.42 -1.65 -19.63
N GLN A 168 10.18 -2.71 -19.34
CA GLN A 168 11.21 -2.69 -18.32
C GLN A 168 12.26 -1.60 -18.60
N ASN A 169 12.75 -1.50 -19.83
CA ASN A 169 13.72 -0.47 -20.24
C ASN A 169 13.16 0.95 -20.13
N GLU A 170 11.88 1.15 -20.46
CA GLU A 170 11.21 2.44 -20.29
C GLU A 170 11.12 2.86 -18.82
N MET A 171 10.67 1.95 -17.94
CA MET A 171 10.64 2.20 -16.50
C MET A 171 12.06 2.43 -15.94
N LEU A 172 13.03 1.63 -16.36
CA LEU A 172 14.43 1.77 -15.94
C LEU A 172 15.01 3.14 -16.37
N THR A 173 14.70 3.59 -17.57
CA THR A 173 15.11 4.91 -18.07
C THR A 173 14.51 6.02 -17.20
N SER A 174 13.22 5.91 -16.86
CA SER A 174 12.57 6.86 -15.94
C SER A 174 13.24 6.87 -14.56
N LEU A 175 13.44 5.70 -13.95
CA LEU A 175 14.08 5.58 -12.65
C LEU A 175 15.50 6.15 -12.65
N ASN A 176 16.33 5.81 -13.65
CA ASN A 176 17.70 6.31 -13.77
C ASN A 176 17.75 7.84 -13.93
N ARG A 177 16.82 8.42 -14.70
CA ARG A 177 16.76 9.88 -14.87
C ARG A 177 16.56 10.60 -13.54
N HIS A 178 15.67 10.09 -12.69
CA HIS A 178 15.40 10.70 -11.37
C HIS A 178 16.46 10.32 -10.33
N ASN A 179 17.08 9.15 -10.45
CA ASN A 179 18.20 8.77 -9.59
C ASN A 179 19.43 9.68 -9.82
N ASN A 180 19.77 9.98 -11.08
CA ASN A 180 20.92 10.84 -11.41
C ASN A 180 20.71 12.31 -11.03
N ASN A 181 19.47 12.79 -11.10
CA ASN A 181 19.12 14.14 -10.66
C ASN A 181 19.27 14.34 -9.13
N ASN A 182 19.40 13.26 -8.35
CA ASN A 182 19.67 13.33 -6.91
C ASN A 182 21.10 13.78 -6.59
N ASN A 183 22.03 13.70 -7.55
CA ASN A 183 23.41 14.14 -7.39
C ASN A 183 23.62 15.64 -7.68
N ILE A 184 22.58 16.33 -8.17
CA ILE A 184 22.58 17.77 -8.36
C ILE A 184 21.60 18.35 -7.35
N HIS A 185 22.11 19.07 -6.35
CA HIS A 185 21.35 19.92 -5.44
C HIS A 185 20.58 21.04 -6.20
N SER A 186 19.69 20.68 -7.12
CA SER A 186 18.74 21.64 -7.69
C SER A 186 17.61 21.78 -6.67
N LYS A 187 17.59 22.92 -6.00
CA LYS A 187 16.56 23.30 -5.02
C LYS A 187 15.16 23.48 -5.64
N ASP A 188 14.96 23.11 -6.91
CA ASP A 188 13.79 23.45 -7.72
C ASP A 188 12.89 22.25 -8.09
N VAL A 189 13.33 21.00 -7.90
CA VAL A 189 12.45 19.84 -8.10
C VAL A 189 11.77 19.48 -6.78
N SER A 190 10.50 19.88 -6.65
CA SER A 190 9.68 19.52 -5.49
C SER A 190 9.59 18.00 -5.34
N PHE A 191 9.61 17.51 -4.10
CA PHE A 191 9.34 16.12 -3.72
C PHE A 191 8.11 15.53 -4.44
N CYS A 192 7.06 16.33 -4.57
CA CYS A 192 5.83 15.98 -5.29
C CYS A 192 6.08 15.64 -6.78
N THR A 193 7.02 16.34 -7.42
CA THR A 193 7.38 16.13 -8.83
C THR A 193 8.07 14.78 -9.04
N VAL A 194 9.01 14.40 -8.16
CA VAL A 194 9.68 13.08 -8.26
C VAL A 194 8.65 11.96 -8.11
N ASN A 195 7.78 12.06 -7.10
CA ASN A 195 6.78 11.04 -6.87
C ASN A 195 5.83 10.84 -8.06
N THR A 196 5.39 11.96 -8.65
CA THR A 196 4.51 11.94 -9.82
C THR A 196 5.20 11.29 -11.01
N LEU A 197 6.45 11.65 -11.30
CA LEU A 197 7.19 11.15 -12.46
C LEU A 197 7.56 9.66 -12.33
N VAL A 198 7.91 9.22 -11.12
CA VAL A 198 8.14 7.79 -10.85
C VAL A 198 6.83 7.04 -11.00
N SER A 199 5.76 7.43 -10.31
CA SER A 199 4.45 6.78 -10.41
C SER A 199 3.96 6.70 -11.86
N GLU A 200 4.06 7.78 -12.64
CA GLU A 200 3.63 7.82 -14.03
C GLU A 200 4.26 6.71 -14.89
N ALA A 201 5.55 6.41 -14.70
CA ALA A 201 6.23 5.37 -15.47
C ALA A 201 5.62 3.97 -15.24
N PHE A 202 5.26 3.65 -14.00
CA PHE A 202 4.65 2.36 -13.63
C PHE A 202 3.17 2.31 -14.00
N VAL A 203 2.46 3.44 -13.90
CA VAL A 203 1.10 3.55 -14.39
C VAL A 203 1.02 3.32 -15.91
N GLN A 204 1.96 3.87 -16.68
CA GLN A 204 2.05 3.63 -18.11
C GLN A 204 2.30 2.16 -18.45
N PHE A 205 3.06 1.44 -17.62
CA PHE A 205 3.20 -0.02 -17.75
C PHE A 205 1.85 -0.73 -17.66
N PHE A 206 1.01 -0.41 -16.67
CA PHE A 206 -0.32 -1.01 -16.54
C PHE A 206 -1.27 -0.58 -17.66
N VAL A 207 -1.28 0.71 -18.04
CA VAL A 207 -2.09 1.19 -19.17
C VAL A 207 -1.80 0.40 -20.45
N ARG A 208 -0.53 0.12 -20.75
CA ARG A 208 -0.13 -0.61 -21.96
C ARG A 208 -0.33 -2.13 -21.89
N THR A 209 -0.33 -2.71 -20.70
CA THR A 209 -0.46 -4.17 -20.53
C THR A 209 -1.90 -4.60 -20.29
N VAL A 210 -2.66 -3.82 -19.53
CA VAL A 210 -4.00 -4.19 -19.06
C VAL A 210 -5.08 -3.14 -19.34
N GLY A 211 -4.73 -1.96 -19.88
CA GLY A 211 -5.69 -0.86 -20.10
C GLY A 211 -6.87 -1.19 -21.02
N HIS A 212 -6.78 -2.22 -21.85
CA HIS A 212 -7.88 -2.68 -22.72
C HIS A 212 -8.91 -3.57 -22.01
N TYR A 213 -8.76 -3.85 -20.71
CA TYR A 213 -9.63 -4.76 -19.94
C TYR A 213 -11.13 -4.45 -20.08
N ALA A 214 -11.50 -3.16 -20.11
CA ALA A 214 -12.90 -2.72 -20.14
C ALA A 214 -13.65 -3.24 -21.37
N SER A 215 -12.96 -3.37 -22.51
CA SER A 215 -13.52 -3.93 -23.76
C SER A 215 -13.78 -5.45 -23.68
N HIS A 216 -13.30 -6.09 -22.61
CA HIS A 216 -13.44 -7.53 -22.38
C HIS A 216 -14.37 -7.87 -21.21
N ILE A 217 -15.13 -6.89 -20.71
CA ILE A 217 -16.24 -7.13 -19.77
C ILE A 217 -17.53 -7.22 -20.58
N LYS A 218 -18.18 -8.38 -20.56
CA LYS A 218 -19.53 -8.55 -21.12
C LYS A 218 -20.56 -8.14 -20.09
N TRP A 219 -21.49 -7.30 -20.51
CA TRP A 219 -22.54 -6.79 -19.63
C TRP A 219 -23.84 -7.54 -19.89
N SER A 220 -24.44 -8.06 -18.81
CA SER A 220 -25.76 -8.68 -18.87
C SER A 220 -26.86 -7.61 -18.87
N LYS A 221 -28.11 -8.03 -19.14
CA LYS A 221 -29.28 -7.16 -19.06
C LYS A 221 -29.56 -6.64 -17.64
N SER A 222 -29.07 -7.34 -16.60
CA SER A 222 -29.21 -6.94 -15.19
C SER A 222 -28.13 -5.96 -14.73
N GLY A 223 -27.20 -5.56 -15.61
CA GLY A 223 -26.11 -4.65 -15.26
C GLY A 223 -24.89 -5.33 -14.64
N SER A 224 -24.91 -6.65 -14.43
CA SER A 224 -23.75 -7.41 -13.96
C SER A 224 -22.71 -7.59 -15.08
N GLY A 225 -21.46 -7.23 -14.82
CA GLY A 225 -20.33 -7.50 -15.70
C GLY A 225 -19.79 -8.92 -15.57
N THR A 226 -19.23 -9.47 -16.64
CA THR A 226 -18.47 -10.73 -16.63
C THR A 226 -17.24 -10.62 -17.53
N PHE A 227 -16.07 -10.68 -16.93
CA PHE A 227 -14.78 -10.54 -17.58
C PHE A 227 -14.41 -11.77 -18.40
N GLN A 228 -13.92 -11.53 -19.60
CA GLN A 228 -13.58 -12.56 -20.58
C GLN A 228 -12.06 -12.75 -20.64
N GLU A 229 -11.48 -13.41 -19.63
CA GLU A 229 -10.01 -13.58 -19.47
C GLU A 229 -9.32 -14.12 -20.73
N ARG A 230 -9.88 -15.16 -21.36
CA ARG A 230 -9.31 -15.77 -22.58
C ARG A 230 -9.27 -14.78 -23.74
N ALA A 231 -10.34 -14.01 -23.94
CA ALA A 231 -10.44 -13.02 -25.00
C ALA A 231 -9.49 -11.84 -24.74
N PHE A 232 -9.42 -11.38 -23.49
CA PHE A 232 -8.50 -10.33 -23.04
C PHE A 232 -7.03 -10.68 -23.31
N CYS A 233 -6.61 -11.89 -22.94
CA CYS A 233 -5.25 -12.35 -23.19
C CYS A 233 -4.95 -12.52 -24.69
N LYS A 234 -5.95 -12.99 -25.48
CA LYS A 234 -5.79 -13.20 -26.93
C LYS A 234 -5.66 -11.88 -27.70
N ALA A 235 -6.28 -10.80 -27.22
CA ALA A 235 -6.24 -9.49 -27.85
C ALA A 235 -4.84 -8.83 -27.85
N ILE A 236 -3.95 -9.24 -26.95
CA ILE A 236 -2.59 -8.68 -26.85
C ILE A 236 -1.73 -9.24 -27.98
N ALA A 237 -1.31 -8.41 -28.94
CA ALA A 237 -0.48 -8.84 -30.08
C ALA A 237 0.95 -9.25 -29.67
N SER A 238 1.58 -8.49 -28.76
CA SER A 238 2.95 -8.75 -28.30
C SER A 238 3.06 -10.06 -27.52
N ARG A 239 3.93 -10.98 -27.96
CA ARG A 239 4.13 -12.29 -27.31
C ARG A 239 4.67 -12.14 -25.89
N THR A 240 5.58 -11.20 -25.64
CA THR A 240 6.17 -10.96 -24.31
C THR A 240 5.14 -10.35 -23.36
N ASN A 241 4.39 -9.33 -23.80
CA ASN A 241 3.29 -8.77 -22.99
C ASN A 241 2.23 -9.82 -22.70
N ARG A 242 1.88 -10.66 -23.69
CA ARG A 242 0.91 -11.76 -23.50
C ARG A 242 1.40 -12.79 -22.48
N LYS A 243 2.70 -13.12 -22.47
CA LYS A 243 3.29 -14.02 -21.46
C LYS A 243 3.15 -13.44 -20.05
N PHE A 244 3.53 -12.17 -19.87
CA PHE A 244 3.37 -11.46 -18.61
C PHE A 244 1.91 -11.43 -18.16
N VAL A 245 1.01 -10.94 -19.02
CA VAL A 245 -0.41 -10.78 -18.68
C VAL A 245 -1.06 -12.12 -18.33
N LYS A 246 -0.71 -13.22 -19.00
CA LYS A 246 -1.21 -14.56 -18.63
C LYS A 246 -0.85 -14.98 -17.21
N LYS A 247 0.30 -14.57 -16.69
CA LYS A 247 0.66 -14.77 -15.27
C LYS A 247 -0.11 -13.76 -14.40
N PHE A 248 -0.10 -12.49 -14.78
CA PHE A 248 -0.69 -11.40 -13.99
C PHE A 248 -2.20 -11.54 -13.76
N VAL A 249 -2.97 -12.02 -14.74
CA VAL A 249 -4.43 -12.22 -14.59
C VAL A 249 -4.82 -13.29 -13.57
N LYS A 250 -3.84 -14.06 -13.06
CA LYS A 250 -4.05 -15.07 -12.02
C LYS A 250 -3.83 -14.53 -10.62
N THR A 251 -3.40 -13.28 -10.48
CA THR A 251 -3.19 -12.64 -9.17
C THR A 251 -4.50 -12.20 -8.54
N ASN A 252 -4.55 -12.19 -7.20
CA ASN A 252 -5.68 -11.64 -6.45
C ASN A 252 -5.84 -10.13 -6.68
N MET A 253 -4.75 -9.40 -6.81
CA MET A 253 -4.75 -7.97 -7.15
C MET A 253 -5.54 -7.70 -8.44
N PHE A 254 -5.31 -8.50 -9.48
CA PHE A 254 -6.04 -8.37 -10.74
C PHE A 254 -7.51 -8.77 -10.58
N SER A 255 -7.80 -9.87 -9.86
CA SER A 255 -9.17 -10.30 -9.59
C SER A 255 -9.97 -9.20 -8.89
N LEU A 256 -9.45 -8.62 -7.80
CA LEU A 256 -10.10 -7.54 -7.06
C LEU A 256 -10.36 -6.31 -7.94
N PHE A 257 -9.40 -5.94 -8.78
CA PHE A 257 -9.56 -4.83 -9.73
C PHE A 257 -10.69 -5.10 -10.74
N ILE A 258 -10.77 -6.32 -11.28
CA ILE A 258 -11.82 -6.68 -12.24
C ILE A 258 -13.19 -6.80 -11.58
N GLU A 259 -13.29 -7.37 -10.38
CA GLU A 259 -14.55 -7.44 -9.63
C GLU A 259 -15.16 -6.05 -9.38
N GLU A 260 -14.31 -5.07 -9.06
CA GLU A 260 -14.73 -3.68 -8.92
C GLU A 260 -15.22 -3.11 -10.27
N ALA A 261 -14.49 -3.41 -11.36
CA ALA A 261 -14.89 -2.99 -12.70
C ALA A 261 -16.25 -3.58 -13.12
N GLU A 262 -16.52 -4.85 -12.80
CA GLU A 262 -17.77 -5.55 -13.12
C GLU A 262 -18.98 -4.99 -12.37
N LYS A 263 -18.77 -4.40 -11.19
CA LYS A 263 -19.81 -3.77 -10.36
C LYS A 263 -20.04 -2.30 -10.70
N SER A 264 -19.18 -1.69 -11.50
CA SER A 264 -19.19 -0.23 -11.77
C SER A 264 -20.45 0.33 -12.46
N ARG A 265 -21.30 -0.52 -13.05
CA ARG A 265 -22.58 -0.12 -13.69
C ARG A 265 -23.82 -0.35 -12.83
N ILE A 266 -23.67 -0.89 -11.63
CA ILE A 266 -24.78 -1.14 -10.70
C ILE A 266 -24.94 0.12 -9.82
N PRO A 267 -26.13 0.76 -9.79
CA PRO A 267 -26.40 1.85 -8.86
C PRO A 267 -26.26 1.34 -7.41
N GLN A 268 -25.38 1.96 -6.62
CA GLN A 268 -25.24 1.65 -5.20
C GLN A 268 -26.39 2.33 -4.43
N GLU A 269 -27.34 1.55 -3.89
CA GLU A 269 -28.30 2.03 -2.88
C GLU A 269 -27.64 2.06 -1.49
N GLY A 270 -27.71 3.20 -0.79
CA GLY A 270 -27.67 3.20 0.68
C GLY A 270 -26.49 3.88 1.39
N ASN A 271 -26.86 4.80 2.29
CA ASN A 271 -26.03 5.46 3.30
C ASN A 271 -25.32 4.48 4.26
N GLY A 272 -24.00 4.60 4.38
CA GLY A 272 -23.18 3.95 5.42
C GLY A 272 -21.85 4.69 5.60
N PRO A 273 -21.20 4.60 6.77
CA PRO A 273 -20.03 5.41 7.10
C PRO A 273 -18.90 5.15 6.09
N ILE A 274 -18.30 6.26 5.65
CA ILE A 274 -17.31 6.34 4.57
C ILE A 274 -16.05 5.57 5.00
N SER A 275 -15.83 4.39 4.42
CA SER A 275 -14.55 3.69 4.51
C SER A 275 -13.45 4.44 3.71
N PRO A 276 -12.17 4.43 4.13
CA PRO A 276 -11.18 5.40 3.65
C PRO A 276 -10.67 5.19 2.22
N LEU A 277 -10.99 4.09 1.54
CA LEU A 277 -10.71 3.93 0.11
C LEU A 277 -11.98 3.41 -0.59
N ARG A 278 -12.72 4.28 -1.28
CA ARG A 278 -13.70 3.81 -2.25
C ARG A 278 -12.95 3.28 -3.48
N THR A 279 -12.81 1.97 -3.53
CA THR A 279 -12.15 1.15 -4.57
C THR A 279 -12.68 1.44 -5.99
N GLY A 280 -13.89 2.00 -6.13
CA GLY A 280 -14.51 2.38 -7.39
C GLY A 280 -13.87 3.55 -8.16
N GLU A 281 -12.88 4.24 -7.59
CA GLU A 281 -12.10 5.27 -8.31
C GLU A 281 -10.95 4.67 -9.14
N LEU A 282 -10.42 3.49 -8.79
CA LEU A 282 -9.23 2.90 -9.42
C LEU A 282 -9.47 2.46 -10.87
N CYS A 283 -10.60 1.81 -11.13
CA CYS A 283 -11.04 1.45 -12.48
C CYS A 283 -11.31 2.68 -13.35
N LYS A 284 -11.87 3.74 -12.75
CA LYS A 284 -12.11 5.01 -13.45
C LYS A 284 -10.79 5.65 -13.83
N VAL A 285 -9.78 5.60 -12.97
CA VAL A 285 -8.46 6.19 -13.27
C VAL A 285 -7.78 5.48 -14.42
N LEU A 286 -7.72 4.14 -14.43
CA LEU A 286 -7.13 3.44 -15.58
C LEU A 286 -7.92 3.72 -16.88
N ALA A 287 -9.26 3.71 -16.83
CA ALA A 287 -10.09 4.08 -17.97
C ALA A 287 -9.93 5.55 -18.42
N TYR A 288 -9.61 6.47 -17.50
CA TYR A 288 -9.35 7.88 -17.79
C TYR A 288 -7.99 8.06 -18.46
N LEU A 289 -6.96 7.39 -17.95
CA LEU A 289 -5.60 7.40 -18.47
C LEU A 289 -5.51 6.76 -19.86
N VAL A 290 -6.24 5.66 -20.10
CA VAL A 290 -6.36 5.00 -21.42
C VAL A 290 -6.96 5.93 -22.48
N LYS A 291 -7.84 6.87 -22.09
CA LYS A 291 -8.45 7.85 -23.03
C LYS A 291 -7.52 9.00 -23.41
N GLY A 292 -6.23 8.95 -23.06
CA GLY A 292 -5.26 10.01 -23.35
C GLY A 292 -5.56 11.33 -22.64
N LYS A 293 -6.47 11.33 -21.67
CA LYS A 293 -6.75 12.49 -20.83
C LYS A 293 -5.77 12.49 -19.67
N ARG A 294 -5.13 13.64 -19.41
CA ARG A 294 -4.41 13.86 -18.14
C ARG A 294 -5.37 13.52 -17.00
N CYS A 295 -4.89 12.78 -16.01
CA CYS A 295 -5.65 12.50 -14.78
C CYS A 295 -6.35 13.79 -14.33
N PRO A 296 -7.66 13.79 -14.03
CA PRO A 296 -8.37 15.03 -13.64
C PRO A 296 -7.85 15.61 -12.31
N VAL A 297 -6.93 14.88 -11.66
CA VAL A 297 -6.30 15.08 -10.35
C VAL A 297 -5.36 16.29 -10.29
N HIS A 298 -4.99 16.93 -11.41
CA HIS A 298 -3.97 17.98 -11.41
C HIS A 298 -4.39 19.34 -11.98
N ARG A 299 -5.58 19.79 -11.61
CA ARG A 299 -5.97 21.22 -11.69
C ARG A 299 -6.69 21.63 -10.42
N GLU A 300 -5.92 21.98 -9.40
CA GLU A 300 -6.09 23.20 -8.60
C GLU A 300 -5.17 23.14 -7.36
N GLY A 301 -4.33 24.18 -7.20
CA GLY A 301 -3.90 24.58 -5.86
C GLY A 301 -2.60 24.01 -5.29
N CYS A 302 -1.60 23.64 -6.07
CA CYS A 302 -0.23 23.62 -5.54
C CYS A 302 0.35 25.05 -5.58
N SER A 303 -0.30 25.99 -4.88
CA SER A 303 0.23 27.33 -4.65
C SER A 303 0.36 27.56 -3.16
N SER A 304 1.61 27.54 -2.70
CA SER A 304 2.12 28.52 -1.74
C SER A 304 1.29 28.72 -0.45
N ARG A 305 1.24 27.71 0.44
CA ARG A 305 1.17 27.87 1.92
C ARG A 305 1.01 26.50 2.59
N LEU A 306 2.12 25.79 2.75
CA LEU A 306 2.22 24.71 3.74
C LEU A 306 3.31 25.11 4.75
N ARG A 307 2.94 26.00 5.67
CA ARG A 307 3.59 26.06 6.99
C ARG A 307 2.63 25.36 7.94
N VAL A 308 3.20 24.52 8.82
CA VAL A 308 2.53 23.64 9.81
C VAL A 308 2.01 22.35 9.14
N LEU A 309 2.48 21.12 9.39
CA LEU A 309 3.18 20.52 10.53
C LEU A 309 4.52 19.86 10.14
N LYS A 310 5.63 20.36 10.72
CA LYS A 310 6.78 19.53 11.11
C LYS A 310 6.75 19.44 12.63
N ALA A 311 6.00 18.48 13.15
CA ALA A 311 6.02 17.98 14.53
C ALA A 311 5.10 16.77 14.48
N VAL A 312 5.58 15.53 14.39
CA VAL A 312 6.35 14.84 15.41
C VAL A 312 7.31 13.88 14.70
N SER A 313 8.54 14.32 14.45
CA SER A 313 9.68 13.41 14.38
C SER A 313 10.48 13.69 15.64
N SER A 314 10.33 12.82 16.64
CA SER A 314 11.27 12.69 17.74
C SER A 314 10.98 11.39 18.46
N THR A 315 11.92 10.47 18.29
CA THR A 315 12.19 9.24 19.02
C THR A 315 12.46 9.45 20.53
N HIS A 316 11.71 10.36 21.18
CA HIS A 316 11.95 10.74 22.58
C HIS A 316 10.69 10.84 23.45
N LEU A 317 9.58 10.22 23.02
CA LEU A 317 8.33 10.15 23.81
C LEU A 317 7.82 8.71 24.04
N LEU A 318 8.66 7.70 23.78
CA LEU A 318 8.34 6.28 24.02
C LEU A 318 9.10 5.66 25.20
N GLN A 319 9.73 6.46 26.07
CA GLN A 319 10.50 5.92 27.20
C GLN A 319 10.00 6.32 28.60
N GLN A 320 8.84 6.97 28.72
CA GLN A 320 8.27 7.28 30.04
C GLN A 320 6.74 7.19 30.07
N LEU A 321 6.15 6.00 29.84
CA LEU A 321 4.79 5.71 30.29
C LEU A 321 4.68 4.22 30.68
N HIS A 322 5.27 3.86 31.82
CA HIS A 322 4.69 2.80 32.66
C HIS A 322 3.56 3.45 33.47
N PHE A 323 2.38 2.81 33.54
CA PHE A 323 1.45 2.71 34.69
C PHE A 323 -0.01 2.44 34.24
N PRO A 324 -0.83 1.82 35.10
CA PRO A 324 -1.94 0.95 34.73
C PRO A 324 -3.27 1.72 34.66
N VAL A 325 -4.18 1.28 33.79
CA VAL A 325 -5.55 1.82 33.72
C VAL A 325 -6.51 0.84 34.42
N PRO A 326 -7.34 1.28 35.38
CA PRO A 326 -8.40 0.48 35.94
C PRO A 326 -9.60 0.41 34.99
N LEU A 327 -10.09 -0.79 34.72
CA LEU A 327 -11.29 -1.07 33.94
C LEU A 327 -12.54 -0.57 34.69
N LYS A 328 -13.25 0.41 34.13
CA LYS A 328 -14.67 0.66 34.45
C LYS A 328 -15.53 0.22 33.26
N GLN A 329 -16.40 -0.75 33.51
CA GLN A 329 -17.39 -1.28 32.58
C GLN A 329 -18.45 -0.22 32.27
N SER A 330 -18.70 0.04 30.98
CA SER A 330 -19.90 0.73 30.50
C SER A 330 -20.60 -0.15 29.45
N ASN A 331 -21.86 -0.49 29.72
CA ASN A 331 -22.71 -1.34 28.90
C ASN A 331 -23.26 -0.58 27.68
N HIS A 332 -22.86 -0.98 26.47
CA HIS A 332 -23.63 -0.83 25.22
C HIS A 332 -23.19 -1.90 24.19
N PRO A 333 -24.08 -2.36 23.29
CA PRO A 333 -24.00 -3.70 22.72
C PRO A 333 -23.08 -3.74 21.51
N TRP A 334 -21.84 -4.14 21.73
CA TRP A 334 -20.94 -4.63 20.69
C TRP A 334 -20.52 -6.05 21.07
N VAL A 335 -20.73 -6.96 20.11
CA VAL A 335 -20.40 -8.38 20.04
C VAL A 335 -19.35 -8.81 21.08
N HIS A 336 -19.81 -9.56 22.09
CA HIS A 336 -18.95 -10.23 23.06
C HIS A 336 -18.17 -11.37 22.41
N PHE A 337 -16.86 -11.23 22.23
CA PHE A 337 -15.95 -12.37 22.24
C PHE A 337 -15.62 -12.71 23.70
N ARG A 338 -16.33 -13.70 24.27
CA ARG A 338 -15.89 -14.36 25.51
C ARG A 338 -14.93 -15.48 25.13
N SER A 339 -13.63 -15.28 25.38
CA SER A 339 -12.70 -16.40 25.54
C SER A 339 -12.97 -17.05 26.90
N HIS A 340 -13.63 -18.20 26.89
CA HIS A 340 -13.65 -19.09 28.06
C HIS A 340 -12.28 -19.76 28.17
N CYS A 341 -11.37 -19.19 28.96
CA CYS A 341 -10.23 -19.93 29.49
C CYS A 341 -10.72 -20.71 30.72
N LEU A 342 -10.87 -22.02 30.58
CA LEU A 342 -10.96 -22.92 31.73
C LEU A 342 -9.53 -23.19 32.25
N PRO A 343 -9.29 -23.20 33.57
CA PRO A 343 -8.00 -23.63 34.11
C PRO A 343 -7.93 -25.15 34.00
N GLY A 344 -6.90 -25.66 33.32
CA GLY A 344 -6.64 -27.08 33.17
C GLY A 344 -5.15 -27.36 33.34
N ASP A 345 -4.87 -28.26 34.28
CA ASP A 345 -3.59 -28.61 34.86
C ASP A 345 -2.48 -29.03 33.90
N GLY A 346 -1.27 -29.05 34.48
CA GLY A 346 0.00 -29.48 33.91
C GLY A 346 -0.02 -30.72 33.03
N THR A 347 0.99 -30.74 32.16
CA THR A 347 1.51 -31.85 31.36
C THR A 347 0.78 -32.15 30.03
N GLY A 348 1.52 -32.03 28.93
CA GLY A 348 1.18 -32.63 27.64
C GLY A 348 1.02 -31.65 26.48
N PHE A 349 1.98 -31.69 25.54
CA PHE A 349 1.83 -31.14 24.18
C PHE A 349 0.51 -31.57 23.52
N PRO A 350 -0.09 -30.72 22.68
CA PRO A 350 -0.49 -31.22 21.36
C PRO A 350 -0.20 -30.28 20.18
N ARG A 351 0.17 -30.92 19.08
CA ARG A 351 0.31 -30.40 17.71
C ARG A 351 -0.92 -29.60 17.27
N ALA A 352 -0.71 -28.42 16.71
CA ALA A 352 -1.75 -27.68 16.01
C ALA A 352 -2.06 -28.35 14.66
N GLN A 353 -3.21 -29.00 14.56
CA GLN A 353 -3.84 -29.35 13.28
C GLN A 353 -4.43 -28.09 12.66
N CYS A 354 -4.01 -27.79 11.43
CA CYS A 354 -4.55 -26.72 10.60
C CYS A 354 -5.95 -27.12 10.11
N LEU A 355 -6.99 -26.60 10.76
CA LEU A 355 -8.38 -26.77 10.34
C LEU A 355 -8.66 -25.85 9.14
N ARG A 356 -8.79 -26.47 7.96
CA ARG A 356 -9.54 -25.91 6.83
C ARG A 356 -10.97 -25.64 7.29
N GLN A 357 -11.46 -24.41 7.14
CA GLN A 357 -12.90 -24.16 7.12
C GLN A 357 -13.27 -23.43 5.83
N THR A 358 -14.05 -24.17 5.05
CA THR A 358 -14.82 -23.82 3.86
C THR A 358 -15.90 -22.79 4.18
N CYS A 359 -16.16 -21.90 3.21
CA CYS A 359 -17.30 -20.99 3.16
C CYS A 359 -18.65 -21.68 3.46
N GLN A 360 -19.51 -20.97 4.20
CA GLN A 360 -20.94 -20.84 3.89
C GLN A 360 -21.36 -19.39 4.10
#